data_AF-A0A7V3MLT5-F1
#
_entry.id   AF-A0A7V3MLT5-F1
#
_cell.length_a   1.000
_cell.length_b   1.000
_cell.length_c   1.000
_cell.angle_alpha   90.00
_cell.angle_beta   90.00
_cell.angle_gamma   90.00
#
_symmetry.space_group_name_H-M   'P 1'
#
loop_
_entity.id
_entity.type
_entity.pdbx_description
1 polymer ?
#
loop_
_entity_poly.entity_id
_entity_poly.type
_entity_poly.pdbx_seq_one_letter_code
_entity_poly.pdbx_strand_id
1 'polypeptide(L)'
;MGGGTRSAFGYLYQYAATAEYFLRFLSEHATAALLVEPTALASGGVAADDDIVDFAVELNSVVVDKVQVKGSAEPQSHQVYPGEAKMVFDRLSGCTTSRATLLTNRPLSSGLSEQCGRLEDAGGAVTTFAHPAPQPADSSPTRLIIVDGRSIDDLADALAERIRGLRGDHALSQGESSARIVATVLLNHIFRSAAGAAASRLTAHEVMEIVKRPDAEIAHATGSFDWGIPINGIPTFASTVPRVERLGEILNAIGHPAQAQRPRVAVLSGLTGYGKSALAADFCHLHSNCYEFICWIDCRDDTLIVSNVRRRTEELTRVRLGHREDPAERFLATLAAHRGPWLIVFDGAAARRDIERFLPTRGNGSVLVTTTNETGWWPGVPRIDTGVFTPAEAETCFASYAGLDPATVHPGISDIVERLGWMPLAVSMAGLYFGNAAGTIGELSQDYFAELHALEDEGAVPPGVDNKTAYAAIDHAVRRLGAGIGPSSALDVRMAQALLQRASLLAPELIPLNYLIAATPESMLLRLGRFPDPEVANGATRRRYISIFRTQSIAHRVLVDDVEADSEVAETIEIHPLVQEIVRELFLRQIPPARLGEQLTMMMSVLIGWMSRMRYRNAFFAVDQLASHAEQLLR
;
A
#
# COMPACT_ATOMS: atom_id res chain seq x y z
N MET A 1 0.17 -47.45 25.10
CA MET A 1 0.49 -46.03 24.82
C MET A 1 -0.49 -45.35 23.83
N GLY A 2 -1.66 -45.93 23.50
CA GLY A 2 -2.58 -45.35 22.49
C GLY A 2 -3.76 -44.50 23.01
N GLY A 3 -3.89 -44.32 24.33
CA GLY A 3 -5.02 -43.58 24.92
C GLY A 3 -4.99 -42.08 24.62
N GLY A 4 -3.83 -41.44 24.79
CA GLY A 4 -3.68 -39.99 24.58
C GLY A 4 -3.92 -39.55 23.12
N THR A 5 -3.43 -40.31 22.14
CA THR A 5 -3.64 -40.02 20.72
C THR A 5 -5.11 -40.14 20.31
N ARG A 6 -5.83 -41.13 20.85
CA ARG A 6 -7.27 -41.31 20.59
C ARG A 6 -8.10 -40.19 21.20
N SER A 7 -7.76 -39.75 22.42
CA SER A 7 -8.41 -38.61 23.06
C SER A 7 -8.16 -37.29 22.31
N ALA A 8 -6.93 -37.04 21.87
CA ALA A 8 -6.59 -35.84 21.11
C ALA A 8 -7.35 -35.76 19.78
N PHE A 9 -7.47 -36.88 19.05
CA PHE A 9 -8.30 -36.96 17.84
C PHE A 9 -9.77 -36.69 18.15
N GLY A 10 -10.30 -37.30 19.21
CA GLY A 10 -11.69 -37.12 19.62
C GLY A 10 -12.05 -35.65 19.85
N TYR A 11 -11.20 -34.92 20.56
CA TYR A 11 -11.37 -33.48 20.78
C TYR A 11 -11.28 -32.65 19.51
N LEU A 12 -10.27 -32.90 18.67
CA LEU A 12 -10.09 -32.18 17.41
C LEU A 12 -11.32 -32.34 16.51
N TYR A 13 -11.82 -33.58 16.36
CA TYR A 13 -13.03 -33.87 15.60
C TYR A 13 -14.26 -33.22 16.22
N GLN A 14 -14.41 -33.28 17.54
CA GLN A 14 -15.53 -32.68 18.26
C GLN A 14 -15.66 -31.18 17.95
N TYR A 15 -14.59 -30.40 18.14
CA TYR A 15 -14.67 -28.95 17.94
C TYR A 15 -14.83 -28.56 16.47
N ALA A 16 -14.18 -29.29 15.54
CA ALA A 16 -14.36 -29.07 14.11
C ALA A 16 -15.80 -29.32 13.66
N ALA A 17 -16.40 -30.42 14.14
CA ALA A 17 -17.77 -30.79 13.82
C ALA A 17 -18.77 -29.80 14.45
N THR A 18 -18.52 -29.34 15.69
CA THR A 18 -19.33 -28.30 16.34
C THR A 18 -19.31 -26.99 15.55
N ALA A 19 -18.14 -26.53 15.12
CA ALA A 19 -18.00 -25.28 14.36
C ALA A 19 -18.72 -25.36 13.01
N GLU A 20 -18.53 -26.45 12.27
CA GLU A 20 -19.19 -26.66 10.97
C GLU A 20 -20.71 -26.72 11.11
N TYR A 21 -21.19 -27.48 12.10
CA TYR A 21 -22.60 -27.62 12.40
C TYR A 21 -23.25 -26.27 12.75
N PHE A 22 -22.63 -25.50 13.63
CA PHE A 22 -23.19 -24.22 14.06
C PHE A 22 -23.17 -23.16 12.96
N LEU A 23 -22.09 -23.06 12.18
CA LEU A 23 -22.06 -22.14 11.04
C LEU A 23 -23.09 -22.51 9.97
N ARG A 24 -23.36 -23.81 9.77
CA ARG A 24 -24.47 -24.26 8.90
C ARG A 24 -25.81 -23.78 9.44
N PHE A 25 -26.04 -23.95 10.73
CA PHE A 25 -27.26 -23.48 11.38
C PHE A 25 -27.43 -21.95 11.28
N LEU A 26 -26.35 -21.19 11.43
CA LEU A 26 -26.37 -19.72 11.32
C LEU A 26 -26.75 -19.22 9.93
N SER A 27 -26.48 -19.98 8.87
CA SER A 27 -26.90 -19.61 7.51
C SER A 27 -28.42 -19.54 7.33
N GLU A 28 -29.17 -20.26 8.18
CA GLU A 28 -30.63 -20.29 8.19
C GLU A 28 -31.22 -19.45 9.35
N HIS A 29 -30.45 -19.25 10.42
CA HIS A 29 -30.93 -18.66 11.67
C HIS A 29 -29.93 -17.66 12.30
N ALA A 30 -30.01 -16.40 11.88
CA ALA A 30 -29.08 -15.35 12.28
C ALA A 30 -29.11 -14.95 13.78
N THR A 31 -30.12 -15.36 14.55
CA THR A 31 -30.27 -15.04 15.99
C THR A 31 -29.91 -16.20 16.92
N ALA A 32 -29.33 -17.28 16.39
CA ALA A 32 -29.00 -18.46 17.18
C ALA A 32 -27.83 -18.22 18.15
N ALA A 33 -27.71 -19.07 19.16
CA ALA A 33 -26.55 -19.15 20.04
C ALA A 33 -26.11 -20.61 20.21
N LEU A 34 -24.80 -20.81 20.36
CA LEU A 34 -24.15 -22.08 20.63
C LEU A 34 -23.86 -22.17 22.13
N LEU A 35 -24.41 -23.18 22.80
CA LEU A 35 -24.10 -23.52 24.18
C LEU A 35 -23.04 -24.62 24.16
N VAL A 36 -21.85 -24.33 24.65
CA VAL A 36 -20.72 -25.27 24.71
C VAL A 36 -20.57 -25.72 26.16
N GLU A 37 -20.67 -27.02 26.40
CA GLU A 37 -20.54 -27.59 27.73
C GLU A 37 -19.06 -27.82 28.10
N PRO A 38 -18.69 -27.73 29.38
CA PRO A 38 -17.32 -27.92 29.81
C PRO A 38 -16.89 -29.38 29.68
N THR A 39 -15.65 -29.60 29.29
CA THR A 39 -15.08 -30.95 29.20
C THR A 39 -14.72 -31.44 30.62
N ALA A 40 -15.59 -32.22 31.25
CA ALA A 40 -15.30 -32.79 32.57
C ALA A 40 -14.13 -33.79 32.48
N LEU A 41 -12.94 -33.38 32.92
CA LEU A 41 -11.82 -34.29 33.20
C LEU A 41 -12.25 -35.20 34.35
N ALA A 42 -12.46 -36.48 34.05
CA ALA A 42 -12.81 -37.51 35.01
C ALA A 42 -11.81 -37.54 36.18
N SER A 43 -12.12 -36.79 37.23
CA SER A 43 -11.33 -36.63 38.44
C SER A 43 -12.11 -37.28 39.57
N GLY A 44 -11.86 -38.58 39.78
CA GLY A 44 -12.12 -39.29 41.04
C GLY A 44 -13.56 -39.34 41.57
N GLY A 45 -14.21 -40.49 41.41
CA GLY A 45 -15.16 -41.06 42.38
C GLY A 45 -16.44 -40.27 42.69
N VAL A 46 -17.56 -40.74 42.11
CA VAL A 46 -18.95 -40.38 42.48
C VAL A 46 -19.26 -38.88 42.39
N ALA A 47 -19.12 -38.33 41.18
CA ALA A 47 -19.95 -37.20 40.77
C ALA A 47 -21.15 -37.77 39.99
N ALA A 48 -22.35 -37.26 40.29
CA ALA A 48 -23.59 -37.68 39.69
C ALA A 48 -23.54 -37.62 38.15
N ASP A 49 -24.16 -38.61 37.54
CA ASP A 49 -24.16 -38.98 36.12
C ASP A 49 -25.06 -38.05 35.28
N ASP A 50 -25.03 -36.74 35.54
CA ASP A 50 -25.85 -35.74 34.84
C ASP A 50 -25.00 -34.95 33.82
N ASP A 51 -25.50 -34.91 32.58
CA ASP A 51 -25.19 -33.98 31.49
C ASP A 51 -23.80 -34.05 30.82
N ILE A 52 -23.62 -35.03 29.93
CA ILE A 52 -22.60 -34.94 28.86
C ILE A 52 -23.31 -34.65 27.54
N VAL A 53 -23.78 -33.42 27.37
CA VAL A 53 -24.07 -32.85 26.04
C VAL A 53 -22.77 -32.19 25.58
N ASP A 54 -22.32 -32.37 24.35
CA ASP A 54 -21.08 -31.69 23.90
C ASP A 54 -21.36 -30.24 23.55
N PHE A 55 -22.50 -29.99 22.90
CA PHE A 55 -23.03 -28.65 22.69
C PHE A 55 -24.55 -28.67 22.43
N ALA A 56 -25.19 -27.53 22.57
CA ALA A 56 -26.59 -27.34 22.21
C ALA A 56 -26.76 -26.04 21.39
N VAL A 57 -27.79 -26.01 20.55
CA VAL A 57 -28.17 -24.82 19.78
C VAL A 57 -29.42 -24.21 20.39
N GLU A 58 -29.33 -22.91 20.66
CA GLU A 58 -30.40 -22.09 21.21
C GLU A 58 -30.92 -21.13 20.14
N LEU A 59 -32.24 -21.03 20.01
CA LEU A 59 -32.92 -20.05 19.16
C LEU A 59 -33.94 -19.30 20.02
N ASN A 60 -33.85 -17.97 20.06
CA ASN A 60 -34.74 -17.12 20.87
C ASN A 60 -34.84 -17.57 22.34
N SER A 61 -33.70 -17.93 22.95
CA SER A 61 -33.59 -18.41 24.34
C SER A 61 -34.23 -19.78 24.62
N VAL A 62 -34.52 -20.56 23.58
CA VAL A 62 -35.02 -21.95 23.69
C VAL A 62 -34.03 -22.90 23.03
N VAL A 63 -33.66 -23.99 23.73
CA VAL A 63 -32.76 -25.02 23.19
C VAL A 63 -33.50 -25.86 22.15
N VAL A 64 -33.15 -25.67 20.88
CA VAL A 64 -33.80 -26.33 19.75
C VAL A 64 -33.15 -27.65 19.36
N ASP A 65 -31.86 -27.83 19.66
CA ASP A 65 -31.14 -29.08 19.38
C ASP A 65 -30.05 -29.33 20.42
N LYS A 66 -30.01 -30.55 20.98
CA LYS A 66 -28.91 -31.03 21.82
C LYS A 66 -28.06 -32.02 21.02
N VAL A 67 -26.75 -31.80 20.99
CA VAL A 67 -25.84 -32.59 20.15
C VAL A 67 -24.76 -33.27 20.96
N GLN A 68 -24.61 -34.58 20.76
CA GLN A 68 -23.45 -35.35 21.19
C GLN A 68 -22.60 -35.69 19.97
N VAL A 69 -21.30 -35.43 20.05
CA VAL A 69 -20.30 -35.72 19.02
C VAL A 69 -19.47 -36.96 19.41
N LYS A 70 -19.26 -37.87 18.45
CA LYS A 70 -18.38 -39.04 18.60
C LYS A 70 -17.46 -39.20 17.40
N GLY A 71 -16.17 -38.97 17.58
CA GLY A 71 -15.14 -39.16 16.55
C GLY A 71 -14.25 -40.37 16.79
N SER A 72 -13.80 -41.05 15.74
CA SER A 72 -12.74 -42.08 15.77
C SER A 72 -11.76 -41.88 14.61
N ALA A 73 -10.46 -42.05 14.88
CA ALA A 73 -9.41 -42.04 13.84
C ALA A 73 -9.47 -43.29 12.94
N GLU A 74 -10.13 -44.36 13.41
CA GLU A 74 -10.34 -45.61 12.67
C GLU A 74 -11.85 -45.89 12.58
N PRO A 75 -12.62 -45.11 11.80
CA PRO A 75 -14.09 -45.17 11.81
C PRO A 75 -14.62 -46.53 11.36
N GLN A 76 -14.01 -47.16 10.36
CA GLN A 76 -14.42 -48.48 9.86
C GLN A 76 -14.30 -49.60 10.92
N SER A 77 -13.33 -49.49 11.82
CA SER A 77 -13.11 -50.45 12.92
C SER A 77 -14.01 -50.20 14.14
N HIS A 78 -14.70 -49.06 14.18
CA HIS A 78 -15.46 -48.59 15.35
C HIS A 78 -16.87 -48.13 14.95
N GLN A 79 -17.70 -49.05 14.46
CA GLN A 79 -19.08 -48.76 14.06
C GLN A 79 -19.96 -48.35 15.25
N VAL A 80 -21.02 -47.59 14.98
CA VAL A 80 -22.05 -47.28 15.99
C VAL A 80 -23.04 -48.45 16.09
N TYR A 81 -23.18 -48.99 17.30
CA TYR A 81 -24.10 -50.09 17.58
C TYR A 81 -25.42 -49.61 18.22
N PRO A 82 -26.53 -50.37 18.10
CA PRO A 82 -27.83 -49.96 18.64
C PRO A 82 -27.83 -49.63 20.13
N GLY A 83 -27.11 -50.40 20.94
CA GLY A 83 -26.99 -50.14 22.38
C GLY A 83 -26.31 -48.81 22.68
N GLU A 84 -25.28 -48.45 21.91
CA GLU A 84 -24.56 -47.19 22.06
C GLU A 84 -25.43 -45.99 21.65
N ALA A 85 -26.11 -46.08 20.50
CA ALA A 85 -27.03 -45.04 20.05
C ALA A 85 -28.17 -44.83 21.05
N LYS A 86 -28.76 -45.93 21.57
CA LYS A 86 -29.77 -45.86 22.63
C LYS A 86 -29.24 -45.16 23.87
N MET A 87 -28.04 -45.53 24.34
CA MET A 87 -27.43 -44.87 25.50
C MET A 87 -27.19 -43.37 25.28
N VAL A 88 -26.82 -42.94 24.07
CA VAL A 88 -26.66 -41.51 23.75
C VAL A 88 -28.03 -40.81 23.78
N PHE A 89 -29.05 -41.36 23.13
CA PHE A 89 -30.36 -40.72 23.11
C PHE A 89 -31.07 -40.73 24.46
N ASP A 90 -30.94 -41.80 25.24
CA ASP A 90 -31.46 -41.85 26.61
C ASP A 90 -30.81 -40.75 27.48
N ARG A 91 -29.52 -40.45 27.25
CA ARG A 91 -28.81 -39.32 27.88
C ARG A 91 -29.29 -37.94 27.37
N LEU A 92 -29.57 -37.80 26.07
CA LEU A 92 -30.07 -36.53 25.50
C LEU A 92 -31.55 -36.24 25.84
N SER A 93 -32.29 -37.19 26.44
CA SER A 93 -33.74 -37.13 26.68
C SER A 93 -34.18 -36.25 27.87
N GLY A 94 -33.24 -35.61 28.58
CA GLY A 94 -33.49 -34.99 29.89
C GLY A 94 -34.22 -33.63 29.92
N CYS A 95 -34.46 -32.93 28.80
CA CYS A 95 -35.08 -31.60 28.81
C CYS A 95 -35.94 -31.30 27.57
N THR A 96 -36.82 -30.29 27.68
CA THR A 96 -37.61 -29.67 26.60
C THR A 96 -36.73 -29.14 25.47
N THR A 97 -36.41 -30.01 24.53
CA THR A 97 -35.79 -29.66 23.25
C THR A 97 -36.62 -30.27 22.12
N SER A 98 -36.66 -29.61 20.98
CA SER A 98 -37.31 -30.15 19.78
C SER A 98 -36.53 -31.29 19.14
N ARG A 99 -35.20 -31.35 19.35
CA ARG A 99 -34.32 -32.25 18.61
C ARG A 99 -33.15 -32.75 19.46
N ALA A 100 -32.78 -34.01 19.26
CA ALA A 100 -31.62 -34.65 19.85
C ALA A 100 -30.78 -35.30 18.76
N THR A 101 -29.50 -34.94 18.67
CA THR A 101 -28.63 -35.31 17.55
C THR A 101 -27.38 -36.05 18.03
N LEU A 102 -27.08 -37.21 17.44
CA LEU A 102 -25.78 -37.88 17.54
C LEU A 102 -24.99 -37.59 16.25
N LEU A 103 -23.92 -36.80 16.36
CA LEU A 103 -23.02 -36.46 15.25
C LEU A 103 -21.75 -37.32 15.32
N THR A 104 -21.39 -38.03 14.26
CA THR A 104 -20.27 -38.97 14.30
C THR A 104 -19.63 -39.21 12.94
N ASN A 105 -18.34 -39.56 12.88
CA ASN A 105 -17.71 -40.05 11.65
C ASN A 105 -17.71 -41.57 11.52
N ARG A 106 -18.34 -42.26 12.46
CA ARG A 106 -18.38 -43.72 12.51
C ARG A 106 -19.59 -44.23 11.73
N PRO A 107 -19.43 -45.17 10.79
CA PRO A 107 -20.57 -45.75 10.10
C PRO A 107 -21.48 -46.52 11.07
N LEU A 108 -22.76 -46.60 10.74
CA LEU A 108 -23.72 -47.41 11.49
C LEU A 108 -23.44 -48.89 11.27
N SER A 109 -23.56 -49.70 12.31
CA SER A 109 -23.63 -51.16 12.16
C SER A 109 -24.89 -51.56 11.39
N SER A 110 -24.88 -52.73 10.74
CA SER A 110 -26.03 -53.26 9.99
C SER A 110 -27.31 -53.25 10.81
N GLY A 111 -27.23 -53.74 12.06
CA GLY A 111 -28.38 -53.79 12.97
C GLY A 111 -28.92 -52.41 13.39
N LEU A 112 -28.11 -51.36 13.40
CA LEU A 112 -28.57 -49.99 13.67
C LEU A 112 -29.12 -49.33 12.40
N SER A 113 -28.49 -49.56 11.25
CA SER A 113 -28.93 -49.04 9.97
C SER A 113 -30.32 -49.54 9.57
N GLU A 114 -30.65 -50.81 9.88
CA GLU A 114 -31.99 -51.38 9.63
C GLU A 114 -33.08 -50.73 10.50
N GLN A 115 -32.72 -50.21 11.68
CA GLN A 115 -33.66 -49.57 12.60
C GLN A 115 -33.90 -48.10 12.26
N CYS A 116 -33.00 -47.46 11.52
CA CYS A 116 -33.06 -46.03 11.26
C CYS A 116 -33.58 -45.72 9.85
N GLY A 117 -34.48 -44.73 9.74
CA GLY A 117 -34.94 -44.23 8.44
C GLY A 117 -33.97 -43.20 7.87
N ARG A 118 -33.44 -43.41 6.66
CA ARG A 118 -32.59 -42.40 6.00
C ARG A 118 -33.45 -41.21 5.55
N LEU A 119 -33.17 -40.01 6.03
CA LEU A 119 -34.01 -38.83 5.81
C LEU A 119 -33.58 -38.01 4.59
N GLU A 120 -32.29 -37.72 4.44
CA GLU A 120 -31.75 -36.95 3.31
C GLU A 120 -30.35 -37.43 2.95
N ASP A 121 -30.06 -37.46 1.65
CA ASP A 121 -28.72 -37.52 1.09
C ASP A 121 -28.41 -36.12 0.59
N ALA A 122 -27.75 -35.29 1.40
CA ALA A 122 -27.31 -33.96 0.98
C ALA A 122 -26.10 -34.08 0.03
N GLY A 123 -26.23 -34.88 -1.04
CA GLY A 123 -25.29 -34.98 -2.16
C GLY A 123 -23.81 -35.14 -1.83
N GLY A 124 -23.44 -35.77 -0.71
CA GLY A 124 -22.06 -35.78 -0.24
C GLY A 124 -21.78 -36.73 0.94
N ALA A 125 -20.60 -36.58 1.55
CA ALA A 125 -20.06 -37.46 2.60
C ALA A 125 -20.80 -37.40 3.96
N VAL A 126 -21.94 -36.70 4.06
CA VAL A 126 -22.74 -36.57 5.29
C VAL A 126 -24.13 -37.17 5.08
N THR A 127 -24.55 -38.09 5.93
CA THR A 127 -25.87 -38.75 5.86
C THR A 127 -26.64 -38.61 7.16
N THR A 128 -27.92 -38.24 7.08
CA THR A 128 -28.80 -38.09 8.24
C THR A 128 -29.81 -39.23 8.32
N PHE A 129 -29.90 -39.84 9.50
CA PHE A 129 -30.80 -40.93 9.82
C PHE A 129 -31.76 -40.54 10.95
N ALA A 130 -33.04 -40.82 10.80
CA ALA A 130 -34.03 -40.79 11.88
C ALA A 130 -33.89 -42.04 12.75
N HIS A 131 -33.62 -41.86 14.03
CA HIS A 131 -33.63 -42.97 14.99
C HIS A 131 -35.05 -43.11 15.58
N PRO A 132 -35.61 -44.32 15.65
CA PRO A 132 -36.96 -44.54 16.16
C PRO A 132 -37.04 -44.14 17.64
N ALA A 133 -38.12 -43.44 18.02
CA ALA A 133 -38.40 -43.15 19.42
C ALA A 133 -38.90 -44.43 20.14
N PRO A 134 -38.59 -44.62 21.44
CA PRO A 134 -39.00 -45.81 22.18
C PRO A 134 -40.53 -45.96 22.28
N GLN A 135 -41.27 -44.84 22.32
CA GLN A 135 -42.73 -44.74 22.31
C GLN A 135 -43.15 -43.40 21.66
N PRO A 136 -44.23 -43.35 20.86
CA PRO A 136 -44.77 -42.10 20.32
C PRO A 136 -45.50 -41.33 21.43
N ALA A 137 -44.77 -40.55 22.22
CA ALA A 137 -45.34 -39.51 23.06
C ALA A 137 -45.21 -38.16 22.33
N ASP A 138 -46.28 -37.37 22.33
CA ASP A 138 -46.37 -36.05 21.63
C ASP A 138 -45.27 -35.04 22.02
N SER A 139 -44.50 -35.31 23.08
CA SER A 139 -43.46 -34.43 23.62
C SER A 139 -42.01 -34.94 23.49
N SER A 140 -41.78 -36.07 22.80
CA SER A 140 -40.41 -36.59 22.63
C SER A 140 -39.64 -35.84 21.53
N PRO A 141 -38.36 -35.47 21.75
CA PRO A 141 -37.56 -34.80 20.73
C PRO A 141 -37.35 -35.69 19.51
N THR A 142 -37.26 -35.08 18.34
CA THR A 142 -36.87 -35.78 17.12
C THR A 142 -35.42 -36.28 17.27
N ARG A 143 -35.20 -37.60 17.16
CA ARG A 143 -33.88 -38.23 17.33
C ARG A 143 -33.20 -38.42 15.98
N LEU A 144 -32.04 -37.77 15.79
CA LEU A 144 -31.28 -37.83 14.55
C LEU A 144 -29.87 -38.38 14.78
N ILE A 145 -29.39 -39.20 13.85
CA ILE A 145 -27.98 -39.58 13.75
C ILE A 145 -27.43 -38.96 12.47
N ILE A 146 -26.41 -38.11 12.60
CA ILE A 146 -25.69 -37.53 11.46
C ILE A 146 -24.34 -38.24 11.37
N VAL A 147 -24.16 -39.00 10.30
CA VAL A 147 -22.88 -39.66 9.98
C VAL A 147 -22.13 -38.78 9.00
N ASP A 148 -21.06 -38.14 9.45
CA ASP A 148 -20.15 -37.32 8.64
C ASP A 148 -18.87 -38.11 8.34
N GLY A 149 -18.84 -38.76 7.18
CA GLY A 149 -17.73 -39.61 6.76
C GLY A 149 -16.48 -38.85 6.28
N ARG A 150 -16.47 -37.51 6.33
CA ARG A 150 -15.32 -36.69 5.96
C ARG A 150 -14.14 -36.95 6.90
N SER A 151 -12.92 -36.94 6.35
CA SER A 151 -11.72 -36.91 7.19
C SER A 151 -11.64 -35.59 7.96
N ILE A 152 -10.74 -35.49 8.94
CA ILE A 152 -10.56 -34.24 9.67
C ILE A 152 -10.06 -33.11 8.75
N ASP A 153 -9.25 -33.45 7.74
CA ASP A 153 -8.77 -32.51 6.74
C ASP A 153 -9.91 -32.06 5.83
N ASP A 154 -10.75 -32.98 5.36
CA ASP A 154 -11.95 -32.66 4.58
C ASP A 154 -12.96 -31.80 5.37
N LEU A 155 -13.07 -32.03 6.68
CA LEU A 155 -13.92 -31.25 7.57
C LEU A 155 -13.35 -29.84 7.81
N ALA A 156 -12.03 -29.71 7.96
CA ALA A 156 -11.35 -28.42 8.04
C ALA A 156 -11.49 -27.63 6.72
N ASP A 157 -11.41 -28.31 5.58
CA ASP A 157 -11.63 -27.72 4.25
C ASP A 157 -13.09 -27.27 4.09
N ALA A 158 -14.06 -28.10 4.51
CA ALA A 158 -15.47 -27.71 4.49
C ALA A 158 -15.78 -26.53 5.41
N LEU A 159 -15.15 -26.47 6.59
CA LEU A 159 -15.25 -25.34 7.51
C LEU A 159 -14.67 -24.06 6.90
N ALA A 160 -13.50 -24.16 6.26
CA ALA A 160 -12.88 -23.04 5.56
C ALA A 160 -13.76 -22.55 4.39
N GLU A 161 -14.31 -23.44 3.57
CA GLU A 161 -15.22 -23.07 2.49
C GLU A 161 -16.51 -22.41 2.99
N ARG A 162 -17.07 -22.89 4.12
CA ARG A 162 -18.23 -22.25 4.74
C ARG A 162 -17.90 -20.83 5.22
N ILE A 163 -16.75 -20.64 5.84
CA ILE A 163 -16.26 -19.32 6.25
C ILE A 163 -16.01 -18.42 5.04
N ARG A 164 -15.48 -18.96 3.93
CA ARG A 164 -15.33 -18.22 2.66
C ARG A 164 -16.67 -17.77 2.10
N GLY A 165 -17.70 -18.60 2.15
CA GLY A 165 -19.06 -18.24 1.75
C GLY A 165 -19.58 -17.07 2.58
N LEU A 166 -19.59 -17.22 3.91
CA LEU A 166 -20.06 -16.19 4.84
C LEU A 166 -19.28 -14.87 4.73
N ARG A 167 -17.97 -14.93 4.48
CA ARG A 167 -17.14 -13.73 4.27
C ARG A 167 -17.43 -13.06 2.93
N GLY A 168 -17.69 -13.85 1.89
CA GLY A 168 -18.15 -13.36 0.59
C GLY A 168 -19.46 -12.59 0.69
N ASP A 169 -20.43 -13.13 1.43
CA ASP A 169 -21.73 -12.49 1.66
C ASP A 169 -21.62 -11.13 2.37
N HIS A 170 -20.49 -10.85 3.01
CA HIS A 170 -20.17 -9.60 3.70
C HIS A 170 -19.09 -8.75 3.02
N ALA A 171 -18.77 -9.01 1.75
CA ALA A 171 -17.76 -8.29 0.97
C ALA A 171 -16.33 -8.29 1.58
N LEU A 172 -15.97 -9.37 2.28
CA LEU A 172 -14.63 -9.58 2.86
C LEU A 172 -13.80 -10.58 2.05
N SER A 173 -12.48 -10.68 2.31
CA SER A 173 -11.61 -11.60 1.57
C SER A 173 -12.08 -13.07 1.70
N GLN A 174 -12.14 -13.75 0.55
CA GLN A 174 -12.43 -15.18 0.46
C GLN A 174 -11.15 -16.01 0.27
N GLY A 175 -9.99 -15.53 0.76
CA GLY A 175 -8.72 -16.24 0.65
C GLY A 175 -8.75 -17.55 1.45
N GLU A 176 -8.21 -18.64 0.90
CA GLU A 176 -8.17 -19.95 1.58
C GLU A 176 -7.39 -19.86 2.90
N SER A 177 -6.22 -19.21 2.90
CA SER A 177 -5.40 -19.02 4.10
C SER A 177 -6.11 -18.16 5.15
N SER A 178 -6.76 -17.06 4.75
CA SER A 178 -7.55 -16.21 5.66
C SER A 178 -8.70 -16.99 6.29
N ALA A 179 -9.43 -17.77 5.49
CA ALA A 179 -10.52 -18.60 5.99
C ALA A 179 -10.04 -19.71 6.92
N ARG A 180 -8.89 -20.35 6.64
CA ARG A 180 -8.26 -21.33 7.55
C ARG A 180 -7.78 -20.68 8.85
N ILE A 181 -7.26 -19.45 8.82
CA ILE A 181 -6.87 -18.72 10.03
C ILE A 181 -8.11 -18.38 10.86
N VAL A 182 -9.16 -17.83 10.23
CA VAL A 182 -10.45 -17.56 10.89
C VAL A 182 -11.06 -18.83 11.46
N ALA A 183 -11.00 -19.95 10.73
CA ALA A 183 -11.43 -21.26 11.21
C ALA A 183 -10.63 -21.67 12.46
N THR A 184 -9.31 -21.50 12.45
CA THR A 184 -8.44 -21.81 13.59
C THR A 184 -8.77 -20.93 14.81
N VAL A 185 -9.02 -19.64 14.60
CA VAL A 185 -9.43 -18.71 15.66
C VAL A 185 -10.80 -19.11 16.23
N LEU A 186 -11.76 -19.44 15.36
CA LEU A 186 -13.08 -19.91 15.77
C LEU A 186 -12.99 -21.21 16.57
N LEU A 187 -12.22 -22.19 16.11
CA LEU A 187 -12.00 -23.47 16.79
C LEU A 187 -11.34 -23.25 18.16
N ASN A 188 -10.32 -22.40 18.23
CA ASN A 188 -9.68 -22.05 19.49
C ASN A 188 -10.65 -21.31 20.44
N HIS A 189 -11.55 -20.49 19.91
CA HIS A 189 -12.56 -19.82 20.71
C HIS A 189 -13.56 -20.82 21.31
N ILE A 190 -14.09 -21.74 20.49
CA ILE A 190 -14.97 -22.84 20.95
C ILE A 190 -14.24 -23.73 21.97
N PHE A 191 -12.97 -24.06 21.72
CA PHE A 191 -12.14 -24.83 22.65
C PHE A 191 -12.00 -24.14 24.01
N ARG A 192 -11.68 -22.84 24.02
CA ARG A 192 -11.57 -22.05 25.27
C ARG A 192 -12.91 -21.98 26.00
N SER A 193 -14.01 -21.90 25.28
CA SER A 193 -15.37 -21.97 25.83
C SER A 193 -15.66 -23.31 26.51
N ALA A 194 -15.15 -24.42 25.96
CA ALA A 194 -15.27 -25.76 26.54
C ALA A 194 -14.29 -26.05 27.69
N ALA A 195 -13.28 -25.21 27.90
CA ALA A 195 -12.26 -25.39 28.94
C ALA A 195 -12.61 -24.74 30.29
N GLY A 196 -13.77 -24.07 30.39
CA GLY A 196 -14.27 -23.44 31.61
C GLY A 196 -14.85 -24.43 32.63
N ALA A 197 -15.23 -23.92 33.81
CA ALA A 197 -15.89 -24.71 34.87
C ALA A 197 -17.44 -24.75 34.75
N ALA A 198 -18.00 -24.01 33.79
CA ALA A 198 -19.43 -23.91 33.53
C ALA A 198 -19.69 -23.77 32.02
N ALA A 199 -20.92 -24.07 31.59
CA ALA A 199 -21.37 -23.91 30.21
C ALA A 199 -21.12 -22.49 29.69
N SER A 200 -20.60 -22.38 28.47
CA SER A 200 -20.33 -21.11 27.80
C SER A 200 -21.33 -20.89 26.67
N ARG A 201 -21.89 -19.68 26.59
CA ARG A 201 -22.85 -19.29 25.55
C ARG A 201 -22.16 -18.38 24.54
N LEU A 202 -22.11 -18.82 23.29
CA LEU A 202 -21.55 -18.10 22.14
C LEU A 202 -22.69 -17.64 21.22
N THR A 203 -22.92 -16.35 21.14
CA THR A 203 -23.95 -15.77 20.28
C THR A 203 -23.58 -15.81 18.80
N ALA A 204 -24.57 -15.79 17.91
CA ALA A 204 -24.37 -15.54 16.49
C ALA A 204 -23.54 -14.27 16.25
N HIS A 205 -23.77 -13.21 17.05
CA HIS A 205 -23.00 -11.97 16.94
C HIS A 205 -21.51 -12.20 17.21
N GLU A 206 -21.14 -12.85 18.32
CA GLU A 206 -19.74 -13.15 18.66
C GLU A 206 -19.06 -14.05 17.62
N VAL A 207 -19.76 -15.06 17.12
CA VAL A 207 -19.22 -15.92 16.04
C VAL A 207 -19.06 -15.14 14.74
N MET A 208 -20.03 -14.29 14.39
CA MET A 208 -19.93 -13.45 13.20
C MET A 208 -18.88 -12.34 13.33
N GLU A 209 -18.56 -11.84 14.52
CA GLU A 209 -17.42 -10.95 14.75
C GLU A 209 -16.08 -11.65 14.44
N ILE A 210 -15.96 -12.93 14.79
CA ILE A 210 -14.78 -13.75 14.42
C ILE A 210 -14.74 -13.99 12.90
N VAL A 211 -15.88 -14.30 12.29
CA VAL A 211 -15.97 -14.55 10.83
C VAL A 211 -15.71 -13.27 10.02
N LYS A 212 -16.25 -12.14 10.49
CA LYS A 212 -16.12 -10.81 9.87
C LYS A 212 -14.85 -10.08 10.25
N ARG A 213 -13.95 -10.74 10.97
CA ARG A 213 -12.74 -10.12 11.47
C ARG A 213 -12.00 -9.45 10.31
N PRO A 214 -11.64 -8.16 10.44
CA PRO A 214 -10.99 -7.44 9.37
C PRO A 214 -9.74 -8.18 8.93
N ASP A 215 -9.54 -8.22 7.62
CA ASP A 215 -8.41 -8.84 6.98
C ASP A 215 -7.07 -8.40 7.64
N ALA A 216 -7.01 -7.17 8.16
CA ALA A 216 -5.79 -6.55 8.66
C ALA A 216 -5.40 -7.09 10.04
N GLU A 217 -6.39 -7.45 10.86
CA GLU A 217 -6.17 -8.08 12.16
C GLU A 217 -5.71 -9.53 12.02
N ILE A 218 -6.24 -10.23 11.00
CA ILE A 218 -5.85 -11.60 10.66
C ILE A 218 -4.37 -11.62 10.25
N ALA A 219 -3.96 -10.67 9.41
CA ALA A 219 -2.56 -10.49 9.04
C ALA A 219 -1.70 -10.19 10.28
N HIS A 220 -2.05 -9.20 11.09
CA HIS A 220 -1.29 -8.81 12.29
C HIS A 220 -0.98 -9.96 13.26
N ALA A 221 -1.98 -10.81 13.54
CA ALA A 221 -1.86 -11.89 14.52
C ALA A 221 -0.94 -13.02 14.07
N THR A 222 -0.72 -13.19 12.75
CA THR A 222 0.17 -14.22 12.21
C THR A 222 1.65 -13.81 12.19
N GLY A 223 1.98 -12.59 12.61
CA GLY A 223 3.33 -12.06 12.52
C GLY A 223 3.78 -11.73 11.08
N SER A 224 2.88 -11.90 10.10
CA SER A 224 3.02 -11.37 8.74
C SER A 224 1.89 -10.38 8.48
N PHE A 225 2.24 -9.10 8.44
CA PHE A 225 1.39 -8.10 7.83
C PHE A 225 1.69 -8.08 6.34
N ASP A 226 0.66 -8.42 5.56
CA ASP A 226 0.69 -8.36 4.10
C ASP A 226 -0.05 -7.10 3.59
N TRP A 227 -0.17 -5.99 4.37
CA TRP A 227 -0.45 -4.66 3.77
C TRP A 227 -0.23 -3.34 4.49
N GLY A 228 -0.09 -2.30 3.65
CA GLY A 228 -0.03 -0.87 3.95
C GLY A 228 1.37 -0.33 4.21
N ILE A 229 2.43 -1.11 4.00
CA ILE A 229 3.81 -0.67 4.28
C ILE A 229 4.30 0.13 3.05
N PRO A 230 4.40 1.46 3.11
CA PRO A 230 5.12 2.17 2.07
C PRO A 230 6.57 1.66 2.13
N ILE A 231 7.03 1.04 1.06
CA ILE A 231 8.46 0.82 0.90
C ILE A 231 8.98 2.20 0.49
N ASN A 232 9.49 2.93 1.49
CA ASN A 232 9.87 4.35 1.49
C ASN A 232 10.07 4.96 0.08
N GLY A 233 9.38 6.06 -0.20
CA GLY A 233 9.58 6.82 -1.45
C GLY A 233 8.37 7.56 -2.00
N ILE A 234 7.16 7.39 -1.44
CA ILE A 234 6.03 8.24 -1.84
C ILE A 234 6.33 9.68 -1.37
N PRO A 235 6.32 10.68 -2.26
CA PRO A 235 6.51 12.06 -1.86
C PRO A 235 5.49 12.46 -0.77
N THR A 236 5.96 13.02 0.35
CA THR A 236 5.13 13.41 1.51
C THR A 236 4.34 14.70 1.32
N PHE A 237 4.39 15.30 0.12
CA PHE A 237 3.62 16.50 -0.18
C PHE A 237 2.13 16.16 -0.19
N ALA A 238 1.36 16.76 0.72
CA ALA A 238 -0.08 16.81 0.57
C ALA A 238 -0.38 17.77 -0.58
N SER A 239 -1.01 17.29 -1.66
CA SER A 239 -1.51 18.22 -2.67
C SER A 239 -2.43 19.22 -1.99
N THR A 240 -2.19 20.49 -2.26
CA THR A 240 -3.00 21.59 -1.74
C THR A 240 -4.46 21.46 -2.17
N VAL A 241 -4.69 20.85 -3.33
CA VAL A 241 -6.02 20.65 -3.91
C VAL A 241 -6.17 19.21 -4.40
N PRO A 242 -7.07 18.41 -3.79
CA PRO A 242 -7.31 17.05 -4.23
C PRO A 242 -8.12 17.06 -5.54
N ARG A 243 -7.57 16.46 -6.60
CA ARG A 243 -8.22 16.38 -7.91
C ARG A 243 -9.16 15.17 -7.98
N VAL A 244 -10.30 15.25 -7.29
CA VAL A 244 -11.19 14.13 -7.00
C VAL A 244 -11.64 13.36 -8.25
N GLU A 245 -11.97 14.05 -9.34
CA GLU A 245 -12.37 13.40 -10.60
C GLU A 245 -11.26 12.52 -11.17
N ARG A 246 -10.04 13.04 -11.23
CA ARG A 246 -8.86 12.31 -11.72
C ARG A 246 -8.47 11.16 -10.80
N LEU A 247 -8.59 11.33 -9.49
CA LEU A 247 -8.41 10.23 -8.52
C LEU A 247 -9.43 9.10 -8.76
N GLY A 248 -10.68 9.45 -9.06
CA GLY A 248 -11.71 8.48 -9.45
C GLY A 248 -11.40 7.75 -10.75
N GLU A 249 -10.85 8.44 -11.75
CA GLU A 249 -10.40 7.83 -13.00
C GLU A 249 -9.24 6.84 -12.79
N ILE A 250 -8.26 7.19 -11.95
CA ILE A 250 -7.18 6.27 -11.56
C ILE A 250 -7.80 5.05 -10.87
N LEU A 251 -8.68 5.26 -9.90
CA LEU A 251 -9.36 4.16 -9.21
C LEU A 251 -10.14 3.28 -10.17
N ASN A 252 -10.81 3.82 -11.19
CA ASN A 252 -11.51 3.00 -12.18
C ASN A 252 -10.55 2.22 -13.08
N ALA A 253 -9.40 2.80 -13.42
CA ALA A 253 -8.41 2.18 -14.30
C ALA A 253 -7.62 1.05 -13.62
N ILE A 254 -7.17 1.26 -12.37
CA ILE A 254 -6.29 0.32 -11.65
C ILE A 254 -6.89 -0.22 -10.35
N GLY A 255 -8.09 0.22 -9.96
CA GLY A 255 -8.67 -0.08 -8.66
C GLY A 255 -9.24 -1.49 -8.52
N HIS A 256 -9.02 -1.99 -7.29
CA HIS A 256 -9.39 -3.28 -6.73
C HIS A 256 -8.80 -4.46 -7.52
N PRO A 257 -7.54 -4.85 -7.21
CA PRO A 257 -6.88 -6.00 -7.83
C PRO A 257 -7.49 -7.36 -7.43
N ALA A 258 -8.76 -7.39 -7.02
CA ALA A 258 -9.47 -8.63 -6.71
C ALA A 258 -9.42 -9.57 -7.93
N GLN A 259 -8.59 -10.61 -7.82
CA GLN A 259 -8.50 -11.78 -8.70
C GLN A 259 -7.76 -11.61 -10.05
N ALA A 260 -7.06 -10.49 -10.31
CA ALA A 260 -6.30 -10.37 -11.55
C ALA A 260 -4.94 -11.08 -11.46
N GLN A 261 -4.73 -12.16 -12.22
CA GLN A 261 -3.39 -12.81 -12.36
C GLN A 261 -2.38 -11.93 -13.14
N ARG A 262 -2.86 -10.87 -13.79
CA ARG A 262 -2.04 -9.90 -14.53
C ARG A 262 -2.21 -8.51 -13.91
N PRO A 263 -1.10 -7.81 -13.65
CA PRO A 263 -1.16 -6.47 -13.12
C PRO A 263 -1.90 -5.51 -14.05
N ARG A 264 -2.75 -4.65 -13.49
CA ARG A 264 -3.38 -3.57 -14.25
C ARG A 264 -2.41 -2.41 -14.39
N VAL A 265 -2.35 -1.82 -15.58
CA VAL A 265 -1.49 -0.66 -15.84
C VAL A 265 -2.38 0.52 -16.17
N ALA A 266 -2.08 1.70 -15.65
CA ALA A 266 -2.62 2.97 -16.14
C ALA A 266 -1.49 3.97 -16.34
N VAL A 267 -1.68 4.85 -17.33
CA VAL A 267 -0.72 5.91 -17.65
C VAL A 267 -1.38 7.26 -17.40
N LEU A 268 -0.80 8.02 -16.47
CA LEU A 268 -1.08 9.44 -16.27
C LEU A 268 -0.19 10.24 -17.22
N SER A 269 -0.80 10.87 -18.22
CA SER A 269 -0.12 11.70 -19.21
C SER A 269 -0.49 13.18 -19.06
N GLY A 270 0.35 14.05 -19.61
CA GLY A 270 0.12 15.49 -19.68
C GLY A 270 1.42 16.27 -19.62
N LEU A 271 1.38 17.57 -19.89
CA LEU A 271 2.56 18.42 -19.93
C LEU A 271 3.27 18.56 -18.57
N THR A 272 4.54 18.97 -18.59
CA THR A 272 5.34 19.19 -17.38
C THR A 272 4.70 20.31 -16.55
N GLY A 273 4.59 20.13 -15.22
CA GLY A 273 3.97 21.11 -14.32
C GLY A 273 2.44 21.02 -14.17
N TYR A 274 1.78 20.03 -14.79
CA TYR A 274 0.35 19.72 -14.58
C TYR A 274 0.06 18.88 -13.32
N GLY A 275 1.08 18.57 -12.51
CA GLY A 275 0.88 17.90 -11.22
C GLY A 275 0.68 16.39 -11.27
N LYS A 276 1.14 15.71 -12.34
CA LYS A 276 1.03 14.24 -12.48
C LYS A 276 1.61 13.46 -11.28
N SER A 277 2.82 13.82 -10.85
CA SER A 277 3.50 13.19 -9.72
C SER A 277 2.76 13.49 -8.41
N ALA A 278 2.23 14.70 -8.23
CA ALA A 278 1.41 15.05 -7.06
C ALA A 278 0.11 14.24 -7.03
N LEU A 279 -0.57 14.11 -8.17
CA LEU A 279 -1.78 13.29 -8.30
C LEU A 279 -1.52 11.80 -8.00
N ALA A 280 -0.40 11.25 -8.49
CA ALA A 280 0.00 9.88 -8.19
C ALA A 280 0.32 9.70 -6.69
N ALA A 281 0.98 10.68 -6.06
CA ALA A 281 1.25 10.67 -4.62
C ALA A 281 -0.04 10.74 -3.79
N ASP A 282 -0.97 11.63 -4.13
CA ASP A 282 -2.30 11.72 -3.49
C ASP A 282 -3.05 10.39 -3.57
N PHE A 283 -3.05 9.74 -4.75
CA PHE A 283 -3.65 8.42 -4.92
C PHE A 283 -3.01 7.38 -3.98
N CYS A 284 -1.68 7.38 -3.89
CA CYS A 284 -0.96 6.47 -2.98
C CYS A 284 -1.31 6.73 -1.51
N HIS A 285 -1.40 7.99 -1.09
CA HIS A 285 -1.75 8.35 0.29
C HIS A 285 -3.19 7.95 0.64
N LEU A 286 -4.15 8.28 -0.24
CA LEU A 286 -5.57 7.99 -0.04
C LEU A 286 -5.89 6.49 -0.07
N HIS A 287 -5.19 5.72 -0.93
CA HIS A 287 -5.40 4.29 -1.10
C HIS A 287 -4.30 3.42 -0.50
N SER A 288 -3.51 3.97 0.43
CA SER A 288 -2.44 3.24 1.12
C SER A 288 -2.91 1.94 1.77
N ASN A 289 -4.10 1.96 2.35
CA ASN A 289 -4.72 0.79 2.99
C ASN A 289 -5.20 -0.30 2.00
N CYS A 290 -5.19 -0.04 0.69
CA CYS A 290 -5.61 -0.99 -0.34
C CYS A 290 -4.46 -1.87 -0.86
N TYR A 291 -3.22 -1.55 -0.52
CA TYR A 291 -2.04 -2.22 -1.06
C TYR A 291 -1.11 -2.73 0.04
N GLU A 292 -0.54 -3.91 -0.19
CA GLU A 292 0.49 -4.56 0.60
C GLU A 292 1.67 -3.65 0.86
N PHE A 293 2.20 -3.21 -0.26
CA PHE A 293 3.19 -2.17 -0.34
C PHE A 293 2.94 -1.30 -1.56
N ILE A 294 3.45 -0.09 -1.47
CA ILE A 294 3.57 0.83 -2.60
C ILE A 294 5.06 1.05 -2.83
N CYS A 295 5.50 0.84 -4.06
CA CYS A 295 6.88 1.01 -4.49
C CYS A 295 6.95 2.16 -5.49
N TRP A 296 7.57 3.27 -5.07
CA TRP A 296 7.79 4.44 -5.93
C TRP A 296 9.18 4.38 -6.57
N ILE A 297 9.21 4.39 -7.90
CA ILE A 297 10.41 4.36 -8.74
C ILE A 297 10.45 5.65 -9.55
N ASP A 298 11.44 6.51 -9.27
CA ASP A 298 11.70 7.67 -10.12
C ASP A 298 12.38 7.22 -11.42
N CYS A 299 11.87 7.74 -12.53
CA CYS A 299 12.20 7.36 -13.89
C CYS A 299 12.49 8.56 -14.80
N ARG A 300 12.72 9.77 -14.26
CA ARG A 300 13.02 10.94 -15.11
C ARG A 300 14.45 10.85 -15.65
N ASP A 301 15.35 10.17 -14.94
CA ASP A 301 16.68 9.78 -15.42
C ASP A 301 16.74 8.29 -15.79
N ASP A 302 16.92 8.00 -17.09
CA ASP A 302 17.00 6.64 -17.62
C ASP A 302 18.22 5.85 -17.12
N THR A 303 19.31 6.55 -16.78
CA THR A 303 20.54 5.94 -16.27
C THR A 303 20.38 5.42 -14.83
N LEU A 304 19.45 6.00 -14.06
CA LEU A 304 19.24 5.70 -12.65
C LEU A 304 18.09 4.70 -12.39
N ILE A 305 17.30 4.34 -13.41
CA ILE A 305 16.16 3.41 -13.24
C ILE A 305 16.64 2.06 -12.68
N VAL A 306 17.72 1.50 -13.23
CA VAL A 306 18.27 0.20 -12.79
C VAL A 306 18.72 0.25 -11.33
N SER A 307 19.42 1.32 -10.93
CA SER A 307 19.87 1.50 -9.54
C SER A 307 18.71 1.72 -8.59
N ASN A 308 17.70 2.49 -9.01
CA ASN A 308 16.47 2.69 -8.24
C ASN A 308 15.71 1.36 -8.04
N VAL A 309 15.56 0.56 -9.10
CA VAL A 309 14.94 -0.78 -9.01
C VAL A 309 15.74 -1.70 -8.11
N ARG A 310 17.08 -1.71 -8.21
CA ARG A 310 17.95 -2.49 -7.30
C ARG A 310 17.64 -2.14 -5.85
N ARG A 311 17.70 -0.84 -5.51
CA ARG A 311 17.42 -0.36 -4.15
C ARG A 311 16.05 -0.82 -3.66
N ARG A 312 15.00 -0.60 -4.46
CA ARG A 312 13.63 -1.02 -4.10
C ARG A 312 13.49 -2.52 -3.92
N THR A 313 14.22 -3.30 -4.71
CA THR A 313 14.23 -4.77 -4.58
C THR A 313 14.93 -5.22 -3.30
N GLU A 314 16.05 -4.60 -2.95
CA GLU A 314 16.78 -4.88 -1.72
C GLU A 314 15.95 -4.49 -0.48
N GLU A 315 15.24 -3.37 -0.53
CA GLU A 315 14.30 -2.93 0.51
C GLU A 315 13.13 -3.91 0.67
N LEU A 316 12.49 -4.30 -0.45
CA LEU A 316 11.35 -5.22 -0.48
C LEU A 316 11.74 -6.61 0.03
N THR A 317 12.92 -7.10 -0.34
CA THR A 317 13.38 -8.45 0.02
C THR A 317 14.18 -8.50 1.32
N ARG A 318 14.64 -7.33 1.83
CA ARG A 318 15.62 -7.19 2.91
C ARG A 318 16.93 -7.96 2.66
N VAL A 319 17.28 -8.16 1.38
CA VAL A 319 18.47 -8.90 0.94
C VAL A 319 19.23 -8.02 -0.04
N ARG A 320 20.52 -7.77 0.26
CA ARG A 320 21.41 -7.09 -0.68
C ARG A 320 21.68 -7.97 -1.90
N LEU A 321 21.59 -7.39 -3.09
CA LEU A 321 21.80 -8.12 -4.33
C LEU A 321 23.28 -8.15 -4.68
N GLY A 322 23.78 -9.32 -5.05
CA GLY A 322 25.13 -9.45 -5.60
C GLY A 322 25.30 -8.60 -6.86
N HIS A 323 26.55 -8.22 -7.16
CA HIS A 323 26.86 -7.43 -8.37
C HIS A 323 26.52 -8.16 -9.68
N ARG A 324 26.48 -9.51 -9.65
CA ARG A 324 26.13 -10.35 -10.81
C ARG A 324 24.65 -10.64 -10.93
N GLU A 325 23.85 -10.32 -9.92
CA GLU A 325 22.40 -10.50 -9.96
C GLU A 325 21.77 -9.36 -10.75
N ASP A 326 20.85 -9.71 -11.65
CA ASP A 326 20.05 -8.76 -12.41
C ASP A 326 18.93 -8.19 -11.51
N PRO A 327 18.96 -6.88 -11.17
CA PRO A 327 17.91 -6.25 -10.37
C PRO A 327 16.53 -6.40 -10.97
N ALA A 328 16.41 -6.35 -12.30
CA ALA A 328 15.11 -6.44 -12.97
C ALA A 328 14.48 -7.82 -12.76
N GLU A 329 15.26 -8.89 -12.97
CA GLU A 329 14.78 -10.26 -12.81
C GLU A 329 14.37 -10.52 -11.36
N ARG A 330 15.19 -10.10 -10.40
CA ARG A 330 14.87 -10.24 -8.98
C ARG A 330 13.62 -9.46 -8.61
N PHE A 331 13.52 -8.19 -9.02
CA PHE A 331 12.37 -7.33 -8.75
C PHE A 331 11.08 -8.00 -9.24
N LEU A 332 11.04 -8.38 -10.52
CA LEU A 332 9.90 -9.05 -11.13
C LEU A 332 9.55 -10.37 -10.45
N ALA A 333 10.55 -11.18 -10.10
CA ALA A 333 10.34 -12.43 -9.38
C ALA A 333 9.72 -12.19 -7.99
N THR A 334 10.17 -11.15 -7.28
CA THR A 334 9.59 -10.76 -5.99
C THR A 334 8.15 -10.30 -6.14
N LEU A 335 7.85 -9.43 -7.11
CA LEU A 335 6.47 -8.97 -7.38
C LEU A 335 5.53 -10.11 -7.78
N ALA A 336 6.02 -11.04 -8.59
CA ALA A 336 5.24 -12.18 -9.06
C ALA A 336 4.98 -13.23 -7.96
N ALA A 337 5.91 -13.39 -7.01
CA ALA A 337 5.78 -14.32 -5.89
C ALA A 337 4.97 -13.75 -4.71
N HIS A 338 4.79 -12.42 -4.68
CA HIS A 338 4.08 -11.74 -3.61
C HIS A 338 2.58 -12.03 -3.62
N ARG A 339 2.00 -12.24 -2.44
CA ARG A 339 0.63 -12.78 -2.31
C ARG A 339 -0.42 -11.68 -2.17
N GLY A 340 -0.14 -10.60 -1.47
CA GLY A 340 -1.06 -9.47 -1.36
C GLY A 340 -0.99 -8.48 -2.53
N PRO A 341 -1.92 -7.52 -2.56
CA PRO A 341 -2.04 -6.53 -3.62
C PRO A 341 -0.88 -5.54 -3.57
N TRP A 342 -0.12 -5.28 -4.63
CA TRP A 342 0.93 -4.24 -4.60
C TRP A 342 0.67 -3.13 -5.61
N LEU A 343 1.27 -1.95 -5.39
CA LEU A 343 1.26 -0.84 -6.34
C LEU A 343 2.69 -0.45 -6.70
N ILE A 344 3.02 -0.45 -7.99
CA ILE A 344 4.27 0.14 -8.50
C ILE A 344 3.93 1.48 -9.16
N VAL A 345 4.64 2.53 -8.76
CA VAL A 345 4.58 3.83 -9.42
C VAL A 345 5.89 4.07 -10.16
N PHE A 346 5.83 4.18 -11.48
CA PHE A 346 6.94 4.68 -12.30
C PHE A 346 6.70 6.17 -12.57
N ASP A 347 7.37 7.04 -11.81
CA ASP A 347 7.20 8.49 -11.92
C ASP A 347 8.14 9.08 -12.98
N GLY A 348 7.61 9.81 -13.95
CA GLY A 348 8.40 10.59 -14.90
C GLY A 348 9.02 9.81 -16.06
N ALA A 349 8.51 8.61 -16.38
CA ALA A 349 9.06 7.78 -17.45
C ALA A 349 9.01 8.47 -18.82
N ALA A 350 10.16 8.57 -19.50
CA ALA A 350 10.28 9.24 -20.80
C ALA A 350 9.62 8.45 -21.94
N ALA A 351 9.86 7.13 -22.00
CA ALA A 351 9.22 6.25 -22.95
C ALA A 351 8.95 4.86 -22.37
N ARG A 352 8.00 4.16 -23.00
CA ARG A 352 7.66 2.76 -22.70
C ARG A 352 8.91 1.86 -22.57
N ARG A 353 9.84 1.95 -23.53
CA ARG A 353 11.01 1.06 -23.64
C ARG A 353 11.93 1.14 -22.44
N ASP A 354 11.94 2.28 -21.74
CA ASP A 354 12.85 2.56 -20.63
C ASP A 354 12.42 1.80 -19.37
N ILE A 355 11.11 1.59 -19.21
CA ILE A 355 10.52 0.87 -18.06
C ILE A 355 10.07 -0.56 -18.40
N GLU A 356 10.02 -0.94 -19.68
CA GLU A 356 9.45 -2.21 -20.14
C GLU A 356 10.10 -3.44 -19.51
N ARG A 357 11.41 -3.38 -19.26
CA ARG A 357 12.17 -4.45 -18.59
C ARG A 357 11.77 -4.66 -17.13
N PHE A 358 11.18 -3.65 -16.48
CA PHE A 358 10.80 -3.68 -15.06
C PHE A 358 9.31 -3.88 -14.85
N LEU A 359 8.54 -4.07 -15.92
CA LEU A 359 7.09 -4.21 -15.82
C LEU A 359 6.67 -5.62 -15.41
N PRO A 360 5.92 -5.74 -14.30
CA PRO A 360 5.39 -7.02 -13.86
C PRO A 360 4.32 -7.51 -14.84
N THR A 361 4.52 -8.73 -15.34
CA THR A 361 3.56 -9.43 -16.23
C THR A 361 2.65 -10.39 -15.46
N ARG A 362 2.98 -10.65 -14.18
CA ARG A 362 2.30 -11.56 -13.26
C ARG A 362 2.33 -10.96 -11.85
N GLY A 363 1.40 -11.39 -11.02
CA GLY A 363 1.28 -10.95 -9.62
C GLY A 363 -0.01 -10.19 -9.37
N ASN A 364 -0.36 -10.07 -8.10
CA ASN A 364 -1.55 -9.38 -7.63
C ASN A 364 -1.22 -7.90 -7.44
N GLY A 365 -1.31 -7.08 -8.48
CA GLY A 365 -0.92 -5.68 -8.32
C GLY A 365 -1.35 -4.75 -9.43
N SER A 366 -1.02 -3.50 -9.23
CA SER A 366 -1.32 -2.40 -10.13
C SER A 366 -0.05 -1.61 -10.42
N VAL A 367 0.02 -1.03 -11.61
CA VAL A 367 1.11 -0.19 -12.07
C VAL A 367 0.52 1.15 -12.49
N LEU A 368 1.04 2.21 -11.90
CA LEU A 368 0.75 3.58 -12.29
C LEU A 368 2.01 4.17 -12.92
N VAL A 369 1.90 4.69 -14.13
CA VAL A 369 3.01 5.36 -14.82
C VAL A 369 2.66 6.83 -14.96
N THR A 370 3.57 7.73 -14.59
CA THR A 370 3.44 9.16 -14.93
C THR A 370 4.41 9.51 -16.05
N THR A 371 3.99 10.33 -17.00
CA THR A 371 4.81 10.67 -18.17
C THR A 371 4.40 12.00 -18.81
N THR A 372 5.36 12.66 -19.45
CA THR A 372 5.12 13.80 -20.35
C THR A 372 4.91 13.37 -21.80
N ASN A 373 5.22 12.12 -22.15
CA ASN A 373 5.04 11.58 -23.48
C ASN A 373 3.63 11.01 -23.62
N GLU A 374 2.80 11.59 -24.49
CA GLU A 374 1.42 11.15 -24.69
C GLU A 374 1.29 9.94 -25.63
N THR A 375 2.37 9.58 -26.33
CA THR A 375 2.36 8.60 -27.43
C THR A 375 3.27 7.39 -27.14
N GLY A 376 3.11 6.31 -27.90
CA GLY A 376 4.02 5.13 -27.82
C GLY A 376 3.80 4.19 -26.62
N TRP A 377 2.77 4.41 -25.81
CA TRP A 377 2.35 3.51 -24.72
C TRP A 377 1.55 2.29 -25.21
N TRP A 378 1.37 1.28 -24.36
CA TRP A 378 0.68 0.03 -24.74
C TRP A 378 -0.75 0.26 -25.28
N PRO A 379 -1.15 -0.45 -26.35
CA PRO A 379 -2.54 -0.45 -26.81
C PRO A 379 -3.49 -0.98 -25.74
N GLY A 380 -4.64 -0.33 -25.56
CA GLY A 380 -5.69 -0.78 -24.62
C GLY A 380 -5.42 -0.51 -23.14
N VAL A 381 -4.25 0.02 -22.78
CA VAL A 381 -3.99 0.51 -21.42
C VAL A 381 -4.70 1.85 -21.22
N PRO A 382 -5.49 2.01 -20.14
CA PRO A 382 -6.13 3.29 -19.81
C PRO A 382 -5.11 4.41 -19.72
N ARG A 383 -5.41 5.51 -20.42
CA ARG A 383 -4.65 6.76 -20.36
C ARG A 383 -5.52 7.81 -19.73
N ILE A 384 -4.98 8.47 -18.73
CA ILE A 384 -5.66 9.48 -17.94
C ILE A 384 -4.92 10.78 -18.22
N ASP A 385 -5.58 11.70 -18.92
CA ASP A 385 -5.03 13.04 -19.12
C ASP A 385 -5.20 13.83 -17.82
N THR A 386 -4.05 14.20 -17.25
CA THR A 386 -4.04 15.00 -16.03
C THR A 386 -4.57 16.40 -16.30
N GLY A 387 -4.20 17.03 -17.42
CA GLY A 387 -4.63 18.39 -17.77
C GLY A 387 -4.31 19.48 -16.74
N VAL A 388 -4.71 20.71 -17.07
CA VAL A 388 -4.69 21.88 -16.16
C VAL A 388 -5.74 21.75 -15.05
N PHE A 389 -5.69 22.63 -14.04
CA PHE A 389 -6.74 22.72 -13.03
C PHE A 389 -8.06 23.22 -13.63
N THR A 390 -9.17 22.85 -13.00
CA THR A 390 -10.44 23.57 -13.16
C THR A 390 -10.31 24.97 -12.53
N PRO A 391 -11.16 25.95 -12.90
CA PRO A 391 -11.13 27.28 -12.30
C PRO A 391 -11.20 27.25 -10.77
N ALA A 392 -12.09 26.44 -10.20
CA ALA A 392 -12.24 26.29 -8.75
C ALA A 392 -11.01 25.66 -8.08
N GLU A 393 -10.41 24.64 -8.71
CA GLU A 393 -9.17 24.03 -8.22
C GLU A 393 -8.02 25.06 -8.22
N ALA A 394 -7.91 25.85 -9.29
CA ALA A 394 -6.84 26.85 -9.42
C ALA A 394 -6.97 27.99 -8.40
N GLU A 395 -8.20 28.52 -8.20
CA GLU A 395 -8.46 29.54 -7.19
C GLU A 395 -8.16 29.03 -5.78
N THR A 396 -8.56 27.80 -5.46
CA THR A 396 -8.28 27.16 -4.16
C THR A 396 -6.78 26.97 -3.96
N CYS A 397 -6.07 26.52 -4.99
CA CYS A 397 -4.61 26.34 -4.96
C CYS A 397 -3.90 27.67 -4.70
N PHE A 398 -4.24 28.71 -5.47
CA PHE A 398 -3.69 30.05 -5.31
C PHE A 398 -3.92 30.59 -3.89
N ALA A 399 -5.18 30.55 -3.42
CA ALA A 399 -5.56 31.07 -2.11
C ALA A 399 -4.78 30.39 -0.98
N SER A 400 -4.62 29.08 -1.04
CA SER A 400 -3.89 28.33 -0.02
C SER A 400 -2.40 28.70 0.02
N TYR A 401 -1.72 28.80 -1.14
CA TYR A 401 -0.32 29.22 -1.18
C TYR A 401 -0.12 30.70 -0.82
N ALA A 402 -1.10 31.55 -1.10
CA ALA A 402 -1.11 32.96 -0.71
C ALA A 402 -1.47 33.18 0.77
N GLY A 403 -1.81 32.12 1.53
CA GLY A 403 -2.20 32.23 2.94
C GLY A 403 -3.56 32.92 3.15
N LEU A 404 -4.42 32.89 2.13
CA LEU A 404 -5.74 33.50 2.15
C LEU A 404 -6.79 32.53 2.71
N ASP A 405 -7.75 33.07 3.46
CA ASP A 405 -8.87 32.28 3.97
C ASP A 405 -9.75 31.77 2.81
N PRO A 406 -9.92 30.44 2.65
CA PRO A 406 -10.79 29.86 1.63
C PRO A 406 -12.26 30.26 1.77
N ALA A 407 -12.71 30.66 2.96
CA ALA A 407 -14.10 31.09 3.19
C ALA A 407 -14.38 32.52 2.70
N THR A 408 -13.34 33.28 2.35
CA THR A 408 -13.46 34.66 1.89
C THR A 408 -13.37 34.72 0.37
N VAL A 409 -14.31 35.43 -0.27
CA VAL A 409 -14.23 35.70 -1.71
C VAL A 409 -13.22 36.81 -1.95
N HIS A 410 -12.17 36.50 -2.71
CA HIS A 410 -11.10 37.43 -3.04
C HIS A 410 -11.24 37.88 -4.50
N PRO A 411 -11.82 39.07 -4.78
CA PRO A 411 -11.97 39.55 -6.14
C PRO A 411 -10.59 39.72 -6.80
N GLY A 412 -10.45 39.23 -8.03
CA GLY A 412 -9.21 39.30 -8.82
C GLY A 412 -8.38 38.01 -8.85
N ILE A 413 -8.64 37.02 -7.98
CA ILE A 413 -7.94 35.71 -8.09
C ILE A 413 -8.32 35.01 -9.39
N SER A 414 -9.59 35.02 -9.77
CA SER A 414 -10.09 34.38 -11.00
C SER A 414 -9.31 34.85 -12.23
N ASP A 415 -9.18 36.16 -12.40
CA ASP A 415 -8.41 36.79 -13.49
C ASP A 415 -6.92 36.38 -13.45
N ILE A 416 -6.32 36.30 -12.25
CA ILE A 416 -4.92 35.88 -12.10
C ILE A 416 -4.75 34.43 -12.58
N VAL A 417 -5.56 33.50 -12.08
CA VAL A 417 -5.42 32.07 -12.40
C VAL A 417 -5.79 31.76 -13.84
N GLU A 418 -6.74 32.50 -14.42
CA GLU A 418 -7.07 32.43 -15.85
C GLU A 418 -5.89 32.86 -16.72
N ARG A 419 -5.24 33.99 -16.40
CA ARG A 419 -4.07 34.46 -17.14
C ARG A 419 -2.89 33.50 -17.05
N LEU A 420 -2.73 32.80 -15.91
CA LEU A 420 -1.75 31.72 -15.71
C LEU A 420 -2.15 30.40 -16.40
N GLY A 421 -3.30 30.35 -17.07
CA GLY A 421 -3.81 29.19 -17.80
C GLY A 421 -4.20 28.03 -16.90
N TRP A 422 -4.52 28.30 -15.64
CA TRP A 422 -4.85 27.29 -14.63
C TRP A 422 -3.78 26.19 -14.47
N MET A 423 -2.53 26.50 -14.85
CA MET A 423 -1.43 25.55 -14.76
C MET A 423 -1.01 25.35 -13.28
N PRO A 424 -1.07 24.13 -12.73
CA PRO A 424 -0.82 23.89 -11.31
C PRO A 424 0.48 24.49 -10.76
N LEU A 425 1.59 24.31 -11.47
CA LEU A 425 2.88 24.84 -11.05
C LEU A 425 2.93 26.38 -11.08
N ALA A 426 2.41 27.01 -12.13
CA ALA A 426 2.43 28.46 -12.24
C ALA A 426 1.51 29.12 -11.21
N VAL A 427 0.34 28.52 -10.97
CA VAL A 427 -0.63 28.97 -9.96
C VAL A 427 -0.05 28.86 -8.55
N SER A 428 0.64 27.76 -8.21
CA SER A 428 1.27 27.60 -6.90
C SER A 428 2.43 28.58 -6.67
N MET A 429 3.27 28.80 -7.68
CA MET A 429 4.34 29.79 -7.63
C MET A 429 3.82 31.22 -7.50
N ALA A 430 2.76 31.56 -8.24
CA ALA A 430 2.10 32.85 -8.08
C ALA A 430 1.51 32.99 -6.67
N GLY A 431 0.77 32.00 -6.16
CA GLY A 431 0.25 32.03 -4.80
C GLY A 431 1.34 32.28 -3.75
N LEU A 432 2.47 31.59 -3.85
CA LEU A 432 3.64 31.80 -2.97
C LEU A 432 4.21 33.21 -3.07
N TYR A 433 4.28 33.78 -4.27
CA TYR A 433 4.70 35.16 -4.47
C TYR A 433 3.78 36.14 -3.73
N PHE A 434 2.47 36.01 -3.91
CA PHE A 434 1.48 36.92 -3.31
C PHE A 434 1.44 36.77 -1.79
N GLY A 435 1.59 35.55 -1.25
CA GLY A 435 1.64 35.31 0.19
C GLY A 435 2.89 35.91 0.87
N ASN A 436 3.99 36.07 0.14
CA ASN A 436 5.24 36.63 0.64
C ASN A 436 5.37 38.15 0.41
N ALA A 437 4.50 38.75 -0.40
CA ALA A 437 4.53 40.17 -0.73
C ALA A 437 3.57 40.98 0.16
N ALA A 438 3.96 42.21 0.51
CA ALA A 438 3.09 43.12 1.23
C ALA A 438 2.23 43.92 0.23
N GLY A 439 0.91 43.78 0.30
CA GLY A 439 -0.03 44.51 -0.55
C GLY A 439 -1.39 43.82 -0.66
N THR A 440 -2.35 44.49 -1.29
CA THR A 440 -3.61 43.86 -1.69
C THR A 440 -3.44 43.05 -2.98
N ILE A 441 -4.33 42.08 -3.23
CA ILE A 441 -4.30 41.27 -4.47
C ILE A 441 -4.37 42.15 -5.72
N GLY A 442 -5.18 43.22 -5.68
CA GLY A 442 -5.33 44.14 -6.81
C GLY A 442 -4.05 44.90 -7.14
N GLU A 443 -3.35 45.43 -6.12
CA GLU A 443 -2.07 46.13 -6.28
C GLU A 443 -0.99 45.17 -6.79
N LEU A 444 -0.85 44.02 -6.12
CA LEU A 444 0.16 43.03 -6.45
C LEU A 444 -0.05 42.42 -7.84
N SER A 445 -1.30 42.26 -8.29
CA SER A 445 -1.62 41.71 -9.62
C SER A 445 -1.13 42.61 -10.75
N GLN A 446 -1.31 43.93 -10.63
CA GLN A 446 -0.86 44.86 -11.65
C GLN A 446 0.66 44.83 -11.80
N ASP A 447 1.39 44.93 -10.69
CA ASP A 447 2.85 44.91 -10.66
C ASP A 447 3.39 43.56 -11.15
N TYR A 448 2.82 42.46 -10.65
CA TYR A 448 3.22 41.10 -11.02
C TYR A 448 3.14 40.88 -12.53
N PHE A 449 2.01 41.20 -13.16
CA PHE A 449 1.85 40.98 -14.58
C PHE A 449 2.62 41.98 -15.45
N ALA A 450 2.87 43.21 -14.97
CA ALA A 450 3.77 44.13 -15.65
C ALA A 450 5.20 43.57 -15.67
N GLU A 451 5.65 42.97 -14.57
CA GLU A 451 6.94 42.30 -14.50
C GLU A 451 7.00 41.05 -15.39
N LEU A 452 5.91 40.25 -15.48
CA LEU A 452 5.85 39.12 -16.41
C LEU A 452 5.95 39.58 -17.87
N HIS A 453 5.22 40.63 -18.26
CA HIS A 453 5.28 41.18 -19.62
C HIS A 453 6.67 41.71 -19.97
N ALA A 454 7.40 42.30 -19.02
CA ALA A 454 8.78 42.72 -19.24
C ALA A 454 9.73 41.53 -19.50
N LEU A 455 9.43 40.34 -18.95
CA LEU A 455 10.18 39.11 -19.18
C LEU A 455 9.83 38.45 -20.52
N GLU A 456 8.64 38.70 -21.07
CA GLU A 456 8.19 38.14 -22.35
C GLU A 456 9.07 38.58 -23.54
N ASP A 457 9.67 39.77 -23.48
CA ASP A 457 10.58 40.27 -24.52
C ASP A 457 11.98 39.61 -24.48
N GLU A 458 12.35 38.92 -23.38
CA GLU A 458 13.67 38.29 -23.20
C GLU A 458 13.71 36.78 -23.55
N GLY A 459 12.55 36.13 -23.74
CA GLY A 459 12.45 34.66 -23.72
C GLY A 459 11.60 33.99 -24.82
N ALA A 460 12.22 33.23 -25.73
CA ALA A 460 11.49 32.23 -26.53
C ALA A 460 10.97 31.10 -25.63
N VAL A 461 9.66 30.85 -25.68
CA VAL A 461 8.95 29.76 -24.98
C VAL A 461 9.48 28.41 -25.47
N PRO A 462 9.92 27.49 -24.58
CA PRO A 462 10.34 26.16 -24.97
C PRO A 462 9.23 25.38 -25.69
N PRO A 463 9.57 24.46 -26.62
CA PRO A 463 8.58 23.58 -27.24
C PRO A 463 7.85 22.75 -26.19
N GLY A 464 6.50 22.80 -26.15
CA GLY A 464 5.68 22.02 -25.22
C GLY A 464 5.14 22.79 -24.00
N VAL A 465 5.30 24.11 -23.95
CA VAL A 465 4.59 24.98 -22.99
C VAL A 465 3.58 25.84 -23.75
N ASP A 466 2.29 25.55 -23.60
CA ASP A 466 1.23 26.24 -24.36
C ASP A 466 0.87 27.62 -23.81
N ASN A 467 1.26 27.92 -22.57
CA ASN A 467 0.96 29.19 -21.90
C ASN A 467 2.22 30.01 -21.58
N LYS A 468 2.38 31.14 -22.29
CA LYS A 468 3.53 32.06 -22.15
C LYS A 468 3.58 32.72 -20.78
N THR A 469 2.43 33.10 -20.24
CA THR A 469 2.31 33.73 -18.92
C THR A 469 2.74 32.78 -17.81
N ALA A 470 2.40 31.50 -17.92
CA ALA A 470 2.82 30.47 -16.97
C ALA A 470 4.35 30.27 -16.97
N TYR A 471 4.97 30.31 -18.15
CA TYR A 471 6.43 30.31 -18.28
C TYR A 471 7.07 31.54 -17.61
N ALA A 472 6.55 32.73 -17.91
CA ALA A 472 7.04 33.98 -17.33
C ALA A 472 6.89 33.98 -15.79
N ALA A 473 5.80 33.43 -15.27
CA ALA A 473 5.57 33.27 -13.83
C ALA A 473 6.65 32.42 -13.16
N ILE A 474 7.09 31.35 -13.81
CA ILE A 474 8.15 30.48 -13.31
C ILE A 474 9.52 31.16 -13.39
N ASP A 475 9.85 31.85 -14.50
CA ASP A 475 11.07 32.69 -14.59
C ASP A 475 11.08 33.74 -13.47
N HIS A 476 9.95 34.41 -13.27
CA HIS A 476 9.80 35.42 -12.24
C HIS A 476 10.06 34.87 -10.82
N ALA A 477 9.49 33.71 -10.49
CA ALA A 477 9.72 33.05 -9.21
C ALA A 477 11.21 32.68 -8.99
N VAL A 478 11.89 32.21 -10.04
CA VAL A 478 13.32 31.90 -10.02
C VAL A 478 14.16 33.17 -9.77
N ARG A 479 13.87 34.27 -10.47
CA ARG A 479 14.61 35.53 -10.29
C ARG A 479 14.41 36.15 -8.91
N ARG A 480 13.27 35.91 -8.25
CA ARG A 480 12.96 36.37 -6.88
C ARG A 480 13.33 35.38 -5.77
N LEU A 481 14.19 34.39 -6.04
CA LEU A 481 14.74 33.52 -5.01
C LEU A 481 15.37 34.30 -3.83
N GLY A 482 14.95 33.99 -2.61
CA GLY A 482 15.41 34.67 -1.41
C GLY A 482 14.79 36.05 -1.15
N ALA A 483 13.79 36.46 -1.94
CA ALA A 483 12.97 37.64 -1.63
C ALA A 483 12.31 37.48 -0.24
N GLY A 484 12.42 38.51 0.60
CA GLY A 484 11.94 38.48 1.99
C GLY A 484 13.00 38.09 3.03
N ILE A 485 14.19 37.64 2.62
CA ILE A 485 15.31 37.41 3.53
C ILE A 485 16.06 38.73 3.75
N GLY A 486 16.36 39.07 5.01
CA GLY A 486 16.96 40.35 5.39
C GLY A 486 18.30 40.65 4.70
N PRO A 487 18.70 41.94 4.62
CA PRO A 487 19.86 42.40 3.85
C PRO A 487 21.20 41.80 4.29
N SER A 488 21.29 41.29 5.52
CA SER A 488 22.45 40.56 6.05
C SER A 488 22.74 39.23 5.34
N SER A 489 21.82 38.71 4.54
CA SER A 489 21.96 37.42 3.81
C SER A 489 22.11 37.60 2.29
N ALA A 490 22.36 38.81 1.79
CA ALA A 490 22.44 39.09 0.35
C ALA A 490 23.52 38.27 -0.38
N LEU A 491 24.63 37.96 0.30
CA LEU A 491 25.66 37.06 -0.25
C LEU A 491 25.14 35.63 -0.37
N ASP A 492 24.47 35.12 0.65
CA ASP A 492 23.91 33.76 0.66
C ASP A 492 22.84 33.58 -0.42
N VAL A 493 22.02 34.61 -0.67
CA VAL A 493 21.03 34.61 -1.75
C VAL A 493 21.70 34.52 -3.12
N ARG A 494 22.74 35.32 -3.38
CA ARG A 494 23.51 35.24 -4.64
C ARG A 494 24.16 33.87 -4.82
N MET A 495 24.71 33.31 -3.74
CA MET A 495 25.32 31.98 -3.79
C MET A 495 24.27 30.89 -4.03
N ALA A 496 23.09 30.98 -3.41
CA ALA A 496 21.98 30.06 -3.69
C ALA A 496 21.53 30.14 -5.15
N GLN A 497 21.42 31.35 -5.71
CA GLN A 497 21.12 31.53 -7.14
C GLN A 497 22.18 30.88 -8.03
N ALA A 498 23.48 31.07 -7.73
CA ALA A 498 24.57 30.44 -8.47
C ALA A 498 24.56 28.91 -8.35
N LEU A 499 24.23 28.37 -7.17
CA LEU A 499 24.05 26.93 -6.95
C LEU A 499 22.90 26.39 -7.80
N LEU A 500 21.76 27.10 -7.89
CA LEU A 500 20.63 26.68 -8.71
C LEU A 500 20.96 26.72 -10.21
N GLN A 501 21.66 27.76 -10.66
CA GLN A 501 22.15 27.86 -12.04
C GLN A 501 23.05 26.67 -12.39
N ARG A 502 23.98 26.28 -11.51
CA ARG A 502 24.85 25.13 -11.75
C ARG A 502 24.09 23.80 -11.64
N ALA A 503 23.15 23.69 -10.71
CA ALA A 503 22.27 22.53 -10.61
C ALA A 503 21.43 22.35 -11.88
N SER A 504 21.10 23.43 -12.59
CA SER A 504 20.38 23.35 -13.87
C SER A 504 21.15 22.67 -15.00
N LEU A 505 22.47 22.56 -14.88
CA LEU A 505 23.35 21.87 -15.82
C LEU A 505 23.52 20.37 -15.50
N LEU A 506 23.03 19.92 -14.34
CA LEU A 506 23.14 18.54 -13.87
C LEU A 506 21.87 17.75 -14.20
N ALA A 507 21.92 16.43 -13.99
CA ALA A 507 20.71 15.61 -14.03
C ALA A 507 19.67 16.13 -13.00
N PRO A 508 18.36 16.03 -13.30
CA PRO A 508 17.28 16.64 -12.49
C PRO A 508 17.11 16.05 -11.09
N GLU A 509 17.60 14.84 -10.85
CA GLU A 509 17.36 14.06 -9.64
C GLU A 509 18.62 13.88 -8.80
N LEU A 510 18.44 13.66 -7.50
CA LEU A 510 19.51 13.27 -6.58
C LEU A 510 20.76 14.18 -6.60
N ILE A 511 20.61 15.48 -6.87
CA ILE A 511 21.75 16.39 -7.00
C ILE A 511 22.44 16.56 -5.64
N PRO A 512 23.69 16.09 -5.41
CA PRO A 512 24.27 16.17 -4.09
C PRO A 512 24.60 17.61 -3.69
N LEU A 513 24.03 18.06 -2.57
CA LEU A 513 24.17 19.44 -2.11
C LEU A 513 25.62 19.77 -1.77
N ASN A 514 26.35 18.84 -1.14
CA ASN A 514 27.76 19.06 -0.82
C ASN A 514 28.61 19.18 -2.10
N TYR A 515 28.31 18.38 -3.12
CA TYR A 515 28.96 18.50 -4.43
C TYR A 515 28.68 19.87 -5.05
N LEU A 516 27.43 20.32 -5.08
CA LEU A 516 27.08 21.63 -5.61
C LEU A 516 27.83 22.77 -4.89
N ILE A 517 27.91 22.72 -3.57
CA ILE A 517 28.64 23.72 -2.78
C ILE A 517 30.14 23.68 -3.11
N ALA A 518 30.75 22.49 -3.13
CA ALA A 518 32.16 22.31 -3.47
C ALA A 518 32.48 22.72 -4.92
N ALA A 519 31.52 22.52 -5.82
CA ALA A 519 31.60 22.88 -7.22
C ALA A 519 31.18 24.33 -7.48
N THR A 520 30.87 25.14 -6.46
CA THR A 520 30.46 26.56 -6.58
C THR A 520 31.28 27.54 -5.72
N PRO A 521 32.62 27.50 -5.75
CA PRO A 521 33.43 28.51 -5.07
C PRO A 521 33.46 29.84 -5.85
N GLU A 522 33.72 30.94 -5.14
CA GLU A 522 33.97 32.26 -5.73
C GLU A 522 35.25 32.28 -6.58
N SER A 523 36.24 31.46 -6.23
CA SER A 523 37.46 31.23 -7.00
C SER A 523 38.02 29.83 -6.74
N MET A 524 38.55 29.17 -7.78
CA MET A 524 39.17 27.85 -7.65
C MET A 524 40.47 27.78 -8.44
N LEU A 525 41.53 27.25 -7.80
CA LEU A 525 42.77 26.89 -8.49
C LEU A 525 42.72 25.41 -8.89
N LEU A 526 42.59 25.15 -10.19
CA LEU A 526 42.52 23.79 -10.72
C LEU A 526 43.90 23.15 -10.79
N ARG A 527 44.11 22.07 -10.03
CA ARG A 527 45.33 21.26 -10.10
C ARG A 527 45.06 19.97 -10.88
N LEU A 528 45.45 19.94 -12.15
CA LEU A 528 45.20 18.79 -13.03
C LEU A 528 45.82 17.47 -12.54
N GLY A 529 46.83 17.52 -11.65
CA GLY A 529 47.44 16.34 -11.04
C GLY A 529 46.89 15.95 -9.66
N ARG A 530 45.96 16.73 -9.09
CA ARG A 530 45.34 16.43 -7.79
C ARG A 530 43.93 16.99 -7.76
N PHE A 531 42.97 16.12 -8.01
CA PHE A 531 41.55 16.46 -7.95
C PHE A 531 41.06 16.64 -6.49
N PRO A 532 40.01 17.44 -6.27
CA PRO A 532 39.40 17.62 -4.95
C PRO A 532 38.85 16.31 -4.39
N ASP A 533 39.07 16.09 -3.09
CA ASP A 533 38.44 14.98 -2.37
C ASP A 533 36.97 15.32 -2.01
N PRO A 534 36.11 14.32 -1.78
CA PRO A 534 34.79 14.50 -1.18
C PRO A 534 34.86 15.23 0.16
N GLU A 535 34.03 16.27 0.32
CA GLU A 535 33.94 17.07 1.53
C GLU A 535 32.49 17.35 1.89
N VAL A 536 32.20 17.37 3.20
CA VAL A 536 30.90 17.75 3.73
C VAL A 536 30.92 19.25 4.06
N ALA A 537 30.05 20.03 3.42
CA ALA A 537 29.95 21.46 3.69
C ALA A 537 29.45 21.73 5.12
N ASN A 538 29.73 22.91 5.69
CA ASN A 538 29.25 23.27 7.03
C ASN A 538 27.71 23.15 7.14
N GLY A 539 27.21 22.45 8.16
CA GLY A 539 25.77 22.19 8.33
C GLY A 539 24.89 23.43 8.54
N ALA A 540 25.43 24.56 9.01
CA ALA A 540 24.71 25.83 9.04
C ALA A 540 24.55 26.42 7.63
N THR A 541 25.58 26.32 6.79
CA THR A 541 25.54 26.78 5.39
C THR A 541 24.56 25.95 4.56
N ARG A 542 24.58 24.63 4.70
CA ARG A 542 23.62 23.74 4.02
C ARG A 542 22.17 24.08 4.37
N ARG A 543 21.87 24.22 5.67
CA ARG A 543 20.54 24.63 6.15
C ARG A 543 20.10 26.00 5.64
N ARG A 544 21.03 26.96 5.54
CA ARG A 544 20.76 28.29 4.96
C ARG A 544 20.36 28.20 3.48
N TYR A 545 21.14 27.52 2.65
CA TYR A 545 20.81 27.39 1.22
C TYR A 545 19.50 26.64 0.98
N ILE A 546 19.25 25.55 1.73
CA ILE A 546 17.96 24.85 1.69
C ILE A 546 16.82 25.79 2.08
N SER A 547 16.99 26.61 3.13
CA SER A 547 15.97 27.58 3.52
C SER A 547 15.70 28.61 2.43
N ILE A 548 16.73 29.04 1.69
CA ILE A 548 16.59 29.98 0.57
C ILE A 548 15.84 29.31 -0.59
N PHE A 549 16.20 28.08 -0.97
CA PHE A 549 15.50 27.35 -2.03
C PHE A 549 14.02 27.11 -1.74
N ARG A 550 13.66 26.96 -0.46
CA ARG A 550 12.27 26.78 -0.02
C ARG A 550 11.42 28.05 -0.11
N THR A 551 12.01 29.24 -0.21
CA THR A 551 11.23 30.52 -0.27
C THR A 551 10.25 30.57 -1.45
N GLN A 552 10.57 29.90 -2.54
CA GLN A 552 9.76 29.85 -3.76
C GLN A 552 9.34 28.41 -4.13
N SER A 553 9.52 27.45 -3.22
CA SER A 553 9.30 26.01 -3.48
C SER A 553 10.01 25.48 -4.73
N ILE A 554 11.19 26.02 -5.05
CA ILE A 554 11.92 25.69 -6.29
C ILE A 554 12.73 24.40 -6.18
N ALA A 555 13.31 24.15 -5.00
CA ALA A 555 14.05 22.92 -4.75
C ALA A 555 13.71 22.31 -3.39
N HIS A 556 13.65 20.99 -3.36
CA HIS A 556 13.36 20.20 -2.17
C HIS A 556 14.61 19.45 -1.71
N ARG A 557 14.79 19.38 -0.38
CA ARG A 557 15.85 18.59 0.24
C ARG A 557 15.39 17.14 0.31
N VAL A 558 16.19 16.23 -0.25
CA VAL A 558 15.96 14.78 -0.16
C VAL A 558 17.16 14.13 0.50
N LEU A 559 16.90 13.36 1.56
CA LEU A 559 17.91 12.54 2.22
C LEU A 559 17.83 11.14 1.63
N VAL A 560 18.95 10.60 1.18
CA VAL A 560 19.01 9.23 0.68
C VAL A 560 19.20 8.28 1.86
N ASP A 561 18.15 7.55 2.23
CA ASP A 561 18.08 6.66 3.41
C ASP A 561 19.16 5.56 3.45
N ASP A 562 19.75 5.19 2.32
CA ASP A 562 20.66 4.03 2.15
C ASP A 562 22.15 4.43 2.06
N VAL A 563 22.44 5.72 2.14
CA VAL A 563 23.81 6.21 2.29
C VAL A 563 24.04 6.45 3.78
N GLU A 564 25.18 6.03 4.34
CA GLU A 564 25.54 6.37 5.74
C GLU A 564 25.19 7.84 5.98
N ALA A 565 24.46 8.15 7.06
CA ALA A 565 23.89 9.48 7.28
C ALA A 565 24.92 10.63 7.25
N ASP A 566 26.21 10.29 7.33
CA ASP A 566 27.37 11.18 7.25
C ASP A 566 28.08 11.20 5.87
N SER A 567 27.54 10.54 4.85
CA SER A 567 28.15 10.52 3.53
C SER A 567 28.01 11.85 2.79
N GLU A 568 29.05 12.17 2.02
CA GLU A 568 29.18 13.39 1.26
C GLU A 568 28.08 13.56 0.19
N VAL A 569 27.42 12.47 -0.24
CA VAL A 569 26.36 12.52 -1.27
C VAL A 569 24.95 12.24 -0.74
N ALA A 570 24.78 11.98 0.55
CA ALA A 570 23.49 11.59 1.14
C ALA A 570 22.46 12.72 1.11
N GLU A 571 22.91 13.97 1.26
CA GLU A 571 22.04 15.15 1.25
C GLU A 571 21.93 15.71 -0.17
N THR A 572 20.76 15.53 -0.78
CA THR A 572 20.50 15.88 -2.18
C THR A 572 19.44 16.99 -2.29
N ILE A 573 19.42 17.66 -3.43
CA ILE A 573 18.35 18.57 -3.84
C ILE A 573 17.68 18.05 -5.11
N GLU A 574 16.36 18.17 -5.15
CA GLU A 574 15.55 17.94 -6.34
C GLU A 574 14.94 19.25 -6.80
N ILE A 575 15.05 19.55 -8.09
CA ILE A 575 14.49 20.75 -8.71
C ILE A 575 13.38 20.28 -9.65
N HIS A 576 12.24 20.95 -9.63
CA HIS A 576 11.16 20.62 -10.56
C HIS A 576 11.67 20.73 -12.02
N PRO A 577 11.46 19.72 -12.89
CA PRO A 577 12.10 19.66 -14.21
C PRO A 577 11.87 20.90 -15.08
N LEU A 578 10.64 21.43 -15.11
CA LEU A 578 10.34 22.65 -15.85
C LEU A 578 11.09 23.86 -15.30
N VAL A 579 11.26 23.95 -13.97
CA VAL A 579 11.99 25.06 -13.34
C VAL A 579 13.47 24.93 -13.69
N GLN A 580 14.01 23.72 -13.64
CA GLN A 580 15.39 23.44 -14.02
C GLN A 580 15.66 23.80 -15.49
N GLU A 581 14.76 23.43 -16.40
CA GLU A 581 14.85 23.76 -17.82
C GLU A 581 14.84 25.27 -18.06
N ILE A 582 13.93 26.00 -17.40
CA ILE A 582 13.84 27.46 -17.47
C ILE A 582 15.12 28.11 -16.96
N VAL A 583 15.60 27.70 -15.77
CA VAL A 583 16.85 28.20 -15.19
C VAL A 583 18.01 27.94 -16.14
N ARG A 584 18.09 26.76 -16.75
CA ARG A 584 19.15 26.37 -17.68
C ARG A 584 19.15 27.25 -18.93
N GLU A 585 17.99 27.39 -19.58
CA GLU A 585 17.84 28.21 -20.79
C GLU A 585 18.27 29.66 -20.53
N LEU A 586 17.78 30.26 -19.45
CA LEU A 586 18.11 31.62 -19.08
C LEU A 586 19.60 31.78 -18.75
N PHE A 587 20.13 30.84 -17.97
CA PHE A 587 21.54 30.85 -17.59
C PHE A 587 22.46 30.75 -18.82
N LEU A 588 22.19 29.80 -19.73
CA LEU A 588 22.98 29.60 -20.95
C LEU A 588 22.91 30.80 -21.90
N ARG A 589 21.80 31.53 -21.94
CA ARG A 589 21.68 32.77 -22.73
C ARG A 589 22.48 33.93 -22.14
N GLN A 590 22.55 34.02 -20.82
CA GLN A 590 23.20 35.14 -20.12
C GLN A 590 24.70 34.95 -19.92
N ILE A 591 25.19 33.71 -19.80
CA ILE A 591 26.59 33.42 -19.50
C ILE A 591 27.48 33.49 -20.76
N PRO A 592 28.60 34.23 -20.74
CA PRO A 592 29.56 34.20 -21.84
C PRO A 592 30.20 32.80 -22.00
N PRO A 593 30.43 32.31 -23.25
CA PRO A 593 30.96 30.96 -23.49
C PRO A 593 32.27 30.64 -22.75
N ALA A 594 33.18 31.61 -22.62
CA ALA A 594 34.43 31.43 -21.88
C ALA A 594 34.19 31.14 -20.39
N ARG A 595 33.26 31.87 -19.75
CA ARG A 595 32.88 31.66 -18.35
C ARG A 595 32.13 30.35 -18.16
N LEU A 596 31.30 29.96 -19.13
CA LEU A 596 30.65 28.65 -19.11
C LEU A 596 31.70 27.53 -19.13
N GLY A 597 32.69 27.61 -20.02
CA GLY A 597 33.79 26.64 -20.08
C GLY A 597 34.57 26.53 -18.77
N GLU A 598 34.86 27.66 -18.11
CA GLU A 598 35.49 27.69 -16.78
C GLU A 598 34.64 26.97 -15.72
N GLN A 599 33.32 27.22 -15.70
CA GLN A 599 32.41 26.59 -14.76
C GLN A 599 32.26 25.09 -14.98
N LEU A 600 32.08 24.67 -16.24
CA LEU A 600 32.00 23.25 -16.60
C LEU A 600 33.28 22.50 -16.23
N THR A 601 34.45 23.10 -16.52
CA THR A 601 35.75 22.51 -16.17
C THR A 601 35.89 22.32 -14.66
N MET A 602 35.46 23.30 -13.87
CA MET A 602 35.46 23.22 -12.42
C MET A 602 34.53 22.12 -11.90
N MET A 603 33.27 22.08 -12.37
CA MET A 603 32.30 21.05 -12.00
C MET A 603 32.83 19.64 -12.31
N MET A 604 33.36 19.44 -13.53
CA MET A 604 33.96 18.17 -13.95
C MET A 604 35.18 17.79 -13.10
N SER A 605 36.02 18.76 -12.70
CA SER A 605 37.19 18.48 -11.86
C SER A 605 36.81 17.93 -10.48
N VAL A 606 35.72 18.44 -9.89
CA VAL A 606 35.19 17.98 -8.61
C VAL A 606 34.57 16.59 -8.78
N LEU A 607 33.75 16.37 -9.83
CA LEU A 607 33.16 15.06 -10.13
C LEU A 607 34.21 13.97 -10.28
N ILE A 608 35.27 14.21 -11.06
CA ILE A 608 36.34 13.24 -11.27
C ILE A 608 37.00 12.84 -9.95
N GLY A 609 37.32 13.82 -9.10
CA GLY A 609 37.92 13.57 -7.79
C GLY A 609 37.01 12.77 -6.87
N TRP A 610 35.72 13.16 -6.81
CA TRP A 610 34.73 12.53 -5.96
C TRP A 610 34.43 11.09 -6.40
N MET A 611 34.13 10.87 -7.69
CA MET A 611 33.89 9.53 -8.25
C MET A 611 35.09 8.60 -8.02
N SER A 612 36.32 9.10 -8.21
CA SER A 612 37.54 8.31 -7.98
C SER A 612 37.66 7.85 -6.52
N ARG A 613 37.37 8.75 -5.57
CA ARG A 613 37.44 8.44 -4.14
C ARG A 613 36.30 7.52 -3.68
N MET A 614 35.08 7.75 -4.16
CA MET A 614 33.92 6.92 -3.86
C MET A 614 34.08 5.50 -4.40
N ARG A 615 34.63 5.36 -5.62
CA ARG A 615 34.99 4.07 -6.19
C ARG A 615 36.02 3.33 -5.34
N TYR A 616 37.05 4.01 -4.83
CA TYR A 616 38.03 3.42 -3.92
C TYR A 616 37.40 2.93 -2.60
N ARG A 617 36.38 3.64 -2.10
CA ARG A 617 35.61 3.27 -0.90
C ARG A 617 34.52 2.21 -1.16
N ASN A 618 34.37 1.71 -2.39
CA ASN A 618 33.27 0.83 -2.82
C ASN A 618 31.87 1.42 -2.58
N ALA A 619 31.73 2.75 -2.62
CA ALA A 619 30.44 3.43 -2.50
C ALA A 619 29.76 3.50 -3.89
N PHE A 620 29.31 2.35 -4.40
CA PHE A 620 28.85 2.24 -5.80
C PHE A 620 27.63 3.11 -6.12
N PHE A 621 26.65 3.22 -5.22
CA PHE A 621 25.51 4.12 -5.40
C PHE A 621 25.95 5.58 -5.59
N ALA A 622 26.89 6.04 -4.76
CA ALA A 622 27.44 7.39 -4.88
C ALA A 622 28.18 7.59 -6.20
N VAL A 623 28.82 6.55 -6.74
CA VAL A 623 29.46 6.60 -8.07
C VAL A 623 28.41 6.72 -9.17
N ASP A 624 27.35 5.91 -9.15
CA ASP A 624 26.30 5.94 -10.18
C ASP A 624 25.54 7.28 -10.15
N GLN A 625 25.23 7.79 -8.96
CA GLN A 625 24.63 9.11 -8.75
C GLN A 625 25.49 10.23 -9.35
N LEU A 626 26.80 10.25 -9.06
CA LEU A 626 27.71 11.26 -9.61
C LEU A 626 27.97 11.07 -11.12
N ALA A 627 27.90 9.83 -11.61
CA ALA A 627 28.09 9.51 -13.03
C ALA A 627 26.93 10.06 -13.89
N SER A 628 25.68 9.91 -13.44
CA SER A 628 24.51 10.53 -14.11
C SER A 628 24.72 12.04 -14.32
N HIS A 629 25.19 12.74 -13.29
CA HIS A 629 25.50 14.16 -13.36
C HIS A 629 26.66 14.48 -14.30
N ALA A 630 27.70 13.64 -14.34
CA ALA A 630 28.83 13.80 -15.25
C ALA A 630 28.39 13.60 -16.71
N GLU A 631 27.54 12.61 -17.00
CA GLU A 631 26.99 12.38 -18.33
C GLU A 631 26.13 13.55 -18.80
N GLN A 632 25.30 14.11 -17.90
CA GLN A 632 24.47 15.26 -18.23
C GLN A 632 25.31 16.53 -18.53
N LEU A 633 26.46 16.73 -17.87
CA LEU A 633 27.37 17.84 -18.18
C LEU A 633 28.12 17.67 -19.51
N LEU A 634 28.25 16.44 -19.99
CA LEU A 634 28.91 16.14 -21.26
C LEU A 634 27.99 16.32 -22.47
N ARG A 635 26.67 16.31 -22.25
CA ARG A 635 25.65 16.61 -23.26
C ARG A 635 25.55 18.12 -23.48
#